data_AF-A0AA96WR46-F1
#
_entry.id   AF-A0AA96WR46-F1
#
_cell.length_a   1.000
_cell.length_b   1.000
_cell.length_c   1.000
_cell.angle_alpha   90.00
_cell.angle_beta   90.00
_cell.angle_gamma   90.00
#
_symmetry.space_group_name_H-M   'P 1'
#
loop_
_entity.id
_entity.type
_entity.pdbx_description
1 polymer ?
#
loop_
_entity_poly.entity_id
_entity_poly.type
_entity_poly.pdbx_seq_one_letter_code
_entity_poly.pdbx_strand_id
1 'polypeptide(L)'
;MVLATSTEVLTLEETAAYLRLSPEVVERQAIQGSLPGRNIENEWRFLKSAIDDWLRTPNSYAALLQQIGALAHDETLAELRDSIYRDRGRPEVDENPDA
;
A
#
# COMPACT_ATOMS: atom_id res chain seq x y z
N MET A 1 -14.44 -6.92 -27.52
CA MET A 1 -13.00 -6.95 -27.85
C MET A 1 -12.25 -7.34 -26.59
N VAL A 2 -11.81 -8.60 -26.49
CA VAL A 2 -11.03 -9.07 -25.33
C VAL A 2 -9.60 -8.66 -25.62
N LEU A 3 -9.08 -7.68 -24.88
CA LEU A 3 -7.66 -7.32 -24.97
C LEU A 3 -6.89 -8.48 -24.35
N ALA A 4 -6.33 -9.33 -25.20
CA ALA A 4 -5.34 -10.31 -24.77
C ALA A 4 -4.12 -9.50 -24.29
N THR A 5 -4.04 -9.28 -22.98
CA THR A 5 -2.83 -8.78 -22.35
C THR A 5 -1.82 -9.90 -22.46
N SER A 6 -0.83 -9.73 -23.35
CA SER A 6 0.30 -10.64 -23.47
C SER A 6 0.81 -10.95 -22.07
N THR A 7 0.66 -12.21 -21.65
CA THR A 7 1.05 -12.67 -20.31
C THR A 7 2.57 -12.84 -20.30
N GLU A 8 3.26 -11.71 -20.44
CA GLU A 8 4.71 -11.65 -20.44
C GLU A 8 5.18 -11.80 -18.99
N VAL A 9 5.92 -12.89 -18.74
CA VAL A 9 6.51 -13.19 -17.45
C VAL A 9 7.98 -12.81 -17.52
N LEU A 10 8.43 -11.97 -16.60
CA LEU A 10 9.78 -11.48 -16.48
C LEU A 10 10.54 -12.24 -15.39
N THR A 11 11.84 -12.46 -15.61
CA THR A 11 12.78 -12.88 -14.55
C THR A 11 13.12 -11.71 -13.62
N LEU A 12 13.92 -11.99 -12.59
CA LEU A 12 14.45 -10.96 -11.70
C LEU A 12 15.28 -9.92 -12.46
N GLU A 13 16.15 -10.37 -13.35
CA GLU A 13 17.06 -9.54 -14.14
C GLU A 13 16.28 -8.68 -15.14
N GLU A 14 15.30 -9.27 -15.81
CA GLU A 14 14.43 -8.55 -16.75
C GLU A 14 13.58 -7.52 -16.02
N THR A 15 13.07 -7.85 -14.84
CA THR A 15 12.31 -6.91 -14.00
C THR A 15 13.20 -5.77 -13.50
N ALA A 16 14.43 -6.07 -13.11
CA ALA A 16 15.43 -5.07 -12.72
C ALA A 16 15.77 -4.12 -13.87
N ALA A 17 15.98 -4.65 -15.07
CA ALA A 17 16.17 -3.84 -16.27
C ALA A 17 14.92 -2.99 -16.59
N TYR A 18 13.73 -3.58 -16.45
CA TYR A 18 12.46 -2.90 -16.73
C TYR A 18 12.22 -1.72 -15.79
N LEU A 19 12.41 -1.93 -14.48
CA LEU A 19 12.24 -0.91 -13.45
C LEU A 19 13.44 0.04 -13.32
N ARG A 20 14.55 -0.24 -14.03
CA ARG A 20 15.83 0.47 -13.92
C ARG A 20 16.39 0.47 -12.50
N LEU A 21 16.33 -0.68 -11.84
CA LEU A 21 16.83 -0.91 -10.49
C LEU A 21 17.89 -2.02 -10.50
N SER A 22 18.66 -2.13 -9.42
CA SER A 22 19.55 -3.27 -9.23
C SER A 22 18.74 -4.54 -8.89
N PRO A 23 19.15 -5.74 -9.36
CA PRO A 23 18.47 -7.00 -9.03
C PRO A 23 18.27 -7.23 -7.53
N GLU A 24 19.25 -6.88 -6.70
CA GLU A 24 19.18 -6.97 -5.23
C GLU A 24 18.02 -6.14 -4.65
N VAL A 25 17.75 -4.96 -5.23
CA VAL A 25 16.65 -4.11 -4.78
C VAL A 25 15.31 -4.72 -5.16
N VAL A 26 15.21 -5.26 -6.38
CA VAL A 26 14.00 -5.94 -6.87
C VAL A 26 13.69 -7.17 -6.03
N GLU A 27 14.70 -8.01 -5.77
CA GLU A 27 14.56 -9.21 -4.94
C GLU A 27 14.10 -8.84 -3.53
N ARG A 28 14.76 -7.86 -2.89
CA ARG A 28 14.35 -7.39 -1.56
C ARG A 28 12.91 -6.90 -1.53
N GLN A 29 12.49 -6.11 -2.53
CA GLN A 29 11.12 -5.58 -2.62
C GLN A 29 10.10 -6.70 -2.86
N ALA A 30 10.47 -7.72 -3.64
CA ALA A 30 9.63 -8.89 -3.88
C ALA A 30 9.47 -9.75 -2.61
N ILE A 31 10.56 -9.96 -1.84
CA ILE A 31 10.53 -10.63 -0.53
C ILE A 31 9.66 -9.86 0.47
N GLN A 32 9.74 -8.53 0.47
CA GLN A 32 8.95 -7.66 1.35
C GLN A 32 7.46 -7.58 0.95
N GLY A 33 7.08 -8.11 -0.23
CA GLY A 33 5.73 -8.03 -0.77
C GLY A 33 5.36 -6.65 -1.33
N SER A 34 6.30 -5.71 -1.38
CA SER A 34 6.10 -4.38 -1.96
C SER A 34 6.02 -4.40 -3.48
N LEU A 35 6.67 -5.38 -4.12
CA LEU A 35 6.67 -5.59 -5.57
C LEU A 35 5.93 -6.90 -5.89
N PRO A 36 4.94 -6.91 -6.80
CA PRO A 36 4.18 -8.12 -7.13
C PRO A 36 5.02 -9.12 -7.91
N GLY A 37 5.39 -10.22 -7.26
CA GLY A 37 6.11 -11.34 -7.87
C GLY A 37 5.84 -12.63 -7.11
N ARG A 38 6.17 -13.77 -7.73
CA ARG A 38 6.15 -15.08 -7.08
C ARG A 38 7.51 -15.75 -7.20
N ASN A 39 7.96 -16.36 -6.11
CA ASN A 39 9.09 -17.27 -6.14
C ASN A 39 8.57 -18.70 -6.41
N ILE A 40 9.06 -19.33 -7.48
CA ILE A 40 8.71 -20.68 -7.89
C ILE A 40 10.04 -21.43 -8.08
N GLU A 41 10.25 -22.50 -7.31
CA GLU A 41 11.46 -23.33 -7.39
C GLU A 41 12.78 -22.54 -7.33
N ASN A 42 12.86 -21.57 -6.40
CA ASN A 42 14.00 -20.65 -6.21
C ASN A 42 14.18 -19.61 -7.32
N GLU A 43 13.29 -19.51 -8.28
CA GLU A 43 13.33 -18.46 -9.29
C GLU A 43 12.18 -17.48 -9.11
N TRP A 44 12.48 -16.20 -9.29
CA TRP A 44 11.44 -15.17 -9.30
C TRP A 44 10.76 -15.09 -10.67
N ARG A 45 9.44 -14.92 -10.63
CA ARG A 45 8.58 -14.69 -11.77
C ARG A 45 7.70 -13.48 -11.51
N PHE A 46 7.77 -12.53 -12.43
CA PHE A 46 6.98 -11.30 -12.35
C PHE A 46 6.09 -11.19 -13.57
N LEU A 47 4.79 -10.99 -13.37
CA LEU A 47 3.91 -10.67 -14.49
C LEU A 47 4.12 -9.20 -14.85
N LYS A 48 4.51 -8.93 -16.10
CA LYS A 48 4.70 -7.55 -16.56
C LYS A 48 3.45 -6.72 -16.40
N SER A 49 2.28 -7.28 -16.70
CA SER A 49 0.99 -6.60 -16.47
C SER A 49 0.76 -6.24 -14.99
N ALA A 50 1.14 -7.13 -14.07
CA ALA A 50 1.04 -6.85 -12.64
C ALA A 50 2.01 -5.74 -12.20
N ILE A 51 3.22 -5.71 -12.76
CA ILE A 51 4.17 -4.61 -12.53
C ILE A 51 3.62 -3.30 -13.10
N ASP A 52 3.05 -3.31 -14.30
CA ASP A 52 2.46 -2.13 -14.94
C ASP A 52 1.31 -1.56 -14.10
N ASP A 53 0.42 -2.43 -13.62
CA ASP A 53 -0.69 -2.04 -12.74
C ASP A 53 -0.20 -1.52 -11.38
N TRP A 54 0.84 -2.14 -10.83
CA TRP A 54 1.50 -1.67 -9.62
C TRP A 54 2.12 -0.28 -9.80
N LEU A 55 2.80 -0.01 -10.91
CA LEU A 55 3.35 1.31 -11.23
C LEU A 55 2.27 2.37 -11.43
N ARG A 56 1.09 1.99 -11.92
CA ARG A 56 -0.07 2.88 -12.09
C ARG A 56 -0.79 3.17 -10.79
N THR A 57 -0.66 2.29 -9.80
CA THR A 57 -1.34 2.43 -8.51
C THR A 57 -0.73 3.62 -7.77
N PRO A 58 -1.52 4.66 -7.42
CA PRO A 58 -1.04 5.73 -6.58
C PRO A 58 -0.54 5.14 -5.27
N ASN A 59 0.65 5.54 -4.81
CA ASN A 59 1.15 5.17 -3.49
C ASN A 59 0.01 5.36 -2.48
N SER A 60 -0.25 4.36 -1.64
CA SER A 60 -1.33 4.34 -0.64
C SER A 60 -1.37 5.63 0.19
N TYR A 61 -0.22 6.26 0.39
CA TYR A 61 -0.11 7.57 1.02
C TYR A 61 -0.85 8.69 0.26
N ALA A 62 -0.72 8.74 -1.07
CA ALA A 62 -1.43 9.71 -1.91
C ALA A 62 -2.95 9.49 -1.87
N ALA A 63 -3.41 8.23 -1.84
CA ALA A 63 -4.82 7.92 -1.69
C ALA A 63 -5.37 8.34 -0.31
N LEU A 64 -4.60 8.11 0.76
CA LEU A 64 -4.94 8.56 2.12
C LEU A 64 -4.96 10.09 2.23
N LEU A 65 -4.02 10.79 1.56
CA LEU A 65 -3.99 12.25 1.53
C LEU A 65 -5.26 12.86 0.93
N GLN A 66 -5.89 12.22 -0.06
CA GLN A 66 -7.17 12.67 -0.62
C GLN A 66 -8.33 12.57 0.39
N GLN A 67 -8.19 11.76 1.43
CA GLN A 67 -9.21 11.56 2.46
C GLN A 67 -8.98 12.44 3.70
N ILE A 68 -7.82 13.10 3.84
CA ILE A 68 -7.55 13.99 4.98
C ILE A 68 -8.49 15.19 4.92
N GLY A 69 -9.20 15.44 6.02
CA GLY A 69 -10.17 16.53 6.12
C GLY A 69 -11.51 16.24 5.44
N ALA A 70 -11.72 15.06 4.85
CA ALA A 70 -12.97 14.68 4.20
C ALA A 70 -14.18 14.72 5.15
N LEU A 71 -13.94 14.55 6.45
CA LEU A 71 -14.96 14.61 7.50
C LEU A 71 -14.85 15.88 8.37
N ALA A 72 -14.01 16.86 8.01
CA ALA A 72 -13.76 18.05 8.85
C ALA A 72 -15.01 18.93 9.07
N HIS A 73 -16.07 18.72 8.31
CA HIS A 73 -17.34 19.45 8.40
C HIS A 73 -18.49 18.58 8.91
N ASP A 74 -18.22 17.35 9.33
CA ASP A 74 -19.23 16.49 9.94
C ASP A 74 -19.35 16.84 11.44
N GLU A 75 -20.44 17.52 11.77
CA GLU A 75 -20.75 18.00 13.12
C GLU A 75 -20.97 16.84 14.12
N THR A 76 -21.23 15.62 13.64
CA THR A 76 -21.50 14.44 14.50
C THR A 76 -20.23 13.72 14.96
N LEU A 77 -19.07 14.04 14.39
CA LEU A 77 -17.81 13.36 14.72
C LEU A 77 -17.41 13.48 16.19
N ALA A 78 -17.70 14.60 16.82
CA ALA A 78 -17.37 14.82 18.23
C ALA A 78 -18.11 13.82 19.12
N GLU A 79 -19.42 13.67 18.91
CA GLU A 79 -20.25 12.72 19.66
C GLU A 79 -19.83 11.27 19.39
N LEU A 80 -19.52 10.95 18.13
CA LEU A 80 -19.06 9.62 17.75
C LEU A 80 -17.72 9.27 18.43
N ARG A 81 -16.75 10.18 18.42
CA ARG A 81 -15.46 10.01 19.09
C ARG A 81 -15.64 9.75 20.59
N ASP A 82 -16.47 10.53 21.26
CA ASP A 82 -16.74 10.38 22.68
C ASP A 82 -17.36 9.03 23.01
N SER A 83 -18.28 8.54 22.17
CA SER A 83 -18.86 7.20 22.32
C SER A 83 -17.81 6.08 22.17
N ILE A 84 -16.90 6.20 21.21
CA ILE A 84 -15.83 5.22 20.97
C ILE A 84 -14.87 5.15 22.16
N TYR A 85 -14.48 6.28 22.75
CA TYR A 85 -13.63 6.29 23.93
C TYR A 85 -14.31 5.70 25.16
N ARG A 86 -15.59 6.03 25.37
CA ARG A 86 -16.41 5.45 26.45
C ARG A 86 -16.47 3.93 26.35
N ASP A 87 -16.74 3.40 25.16
CA ASP A 87 -16.85 1.95 24.92
C ASP A 87 -15.50 1.23 25.05
N ARG A 88 -14.39 1.91 24.74
CA ARG A 88 -13.03 1.36 24.88
C ARG A 88 -12.48 1.43 26.30
N GLY A 89 -13.17 2.10 27.23
CA GLY A 89 -12.74 2.25 28.62
C GLY A 89 -11.43 3.01 28.79
N ARG A 90 -11.02 3.83 27.81
CA ARG A 90 -9.87 4.73 27.89
C ARG A 90 -10.31 6.15 27.52
N PRO A 91 -10.10 7.17 28.37
CA PRO A 91 -10.37 8.56 27.99
C PRO A 91 -9.35 9.08 26.97
N GLU A 92 -9.74 10.08 26.17
CA GLU A 92 -8.87 10.78 25.21
C GLU A 92 -7.76 11.60 25.90
N VAL A 93 -7.99 11.96 27.16
CA VAL A 93 -7.16 12.87 27.96
C VAL A 93 -6.54 12.08 29.11
N ASP A 94 -5.21 12.06 29.21
CA ASP A 94 -4.59 11.94 30.52
C ASP A 94 -5.01 13.21 31.27
N GLU A 95 -5.84 13.07 32.30
CA GLU A 95 -5.97 14.10 33.33
C GLU A 95 -4.59 14.23 33.99
N ASN A 96 -3.69 15.02 33.42
CA ASN A 96 -2.58 15.56 34.18
C ASN A 96 -3.03 16.92 34.73
N PRO A 97 -3.47 16.97 36.00
CA PRO A 97 -3.91 18.22 36.63
C PRO A 97 -2.79 19.24 36.86
N ASP A 98 -1.52 18.91 36.56
CA ASP A 98 -0.35 19.76 36.80
C ASP A 98 0.50 20.00 35.53
N ALA A 99 0.00 20.80 34.58
CA ALA A 99 0.79 21.40 33.49
C ALA A 99 0.53 22.91 33.37
#